data_AF-A0A183N4A2-F1
#
_entry.id   AF-A0A183N4A2-F1
#
_cell.length_a   1.000
_cell.length_b   1.000
_cell.length_c   1.000
_cell.angle_alpha   90.00
_cell.angle_beta   90.00
_cell.angle_gamma   90.00
#
_symmetry.space_group_name_H-M   'P 1'
#
loop_
_entity.id
_entity.type
_entity.pdbx_description
1 polymer ?
#
loop_
_entity_poly.entity_id
_entity_poly.type
_entity_poly.pdbx_seq_one_letter_code
_entity_poly.pdbx_strand_id
1 'polypeptide(L)' 'MWETERTDSLATEMRRYNLMALKISETHWTKAGQRRLDTREMLLYSGHEEENAPHTQAVALMLSSEAHNALIR' A
#
# COMPACT_ATOMS: atom_id res chain seq x y z
N MET A 1 -7.31 -1.28 10.55
CA MET A 1 -8.06 -0.58 9.48
C MET A 1 -7.34 0.72 9.23
N TRP A 2 -6.84 0.96 8.02
CA TRP A 2 -6.11 2.20 7.71
C TRP A 2 -7.02 3.40 7.96
N GLU A 3 -6.55 4.43 8.66
CA GLU A 3 -7.27 5.71 8.76
C GLU A 3 -7.41 6.30 7.35
N THR A 4 -8.64 6.47 6.88
CA THR A 4 -8.98 6.98 5.54
C THR A 4 -8.24 8.28 5.22
N GLU A 5 -8.05 9.13 6.24
CA GLU A 5 -7.35 10.41 6.14
C GLU A 5 -5.88 10.25 5.71
N ARG A 6 -5.20 9.19 6.15
CA ARG A 6 -3.80 8.92 5.80
C ARG A 6 -3.68 8.44 4.35
N THR A 7 -4.61 7.62 3.87
CA THR A 7 -4.61 7.16 2.47
C THR A 7 -4.92 8.28 1.50
N ASP A 8 -5.83 9.19 1.85
CA ASP A 8 -6.20 10.33 1.00
C ASP A 8 -5.07 11.36 0.90
N SER A 9 -4.36 11.58 2.01
CA SER A 9 -3.16 12.42 2.03
C SER A 9 -2.05 11.83 1.14
N LEU A 10 -1.79 10.52 1.22
CA LEU A 10 -0.80 9.85 0.38
C LEU A 10 -1.15 9.91 -1.11
N ALA A 11 -2.42 9.71 -1.48
CA ALA A 11 -2.88 9.83 -2.86
C ALA A 11 -2.72 11.26 -3.40
N THR A 12 -2.98 12.26 -2.56
CA THR A 12 -2.76 13.67 -2.92
C THR A 12 -1.29 13.97 -3.17
N GLU A 13 -0.40 13.46 -2.32
CA GLU A 13 1.06 13.62 -2.46
C GLU A 13 1.58 12.94 -3.73
N MET A 14 1.09 11.73 -4.04
CA MET A 14 1.41 11.03 -5.29
C MET A 14 1.01 11.84 -6.52
N ARG A 15 -0.18 12.44 -6.52
CA ARG A 15 -0.62 13.31 -7.63
C ARG A 15 0.20 14.58 -7.72
N ARG A 16 0.53 15.21 -6.59
CA ARG A 16 1.36 16.43 -6.53
C ARG A 16 2.73 16.22 -7.16
N TYR A 17 3.37 15.08 -6.87
CA TYR A 17 4.70 14.76 -7.39
C TYR A 17 4.69 13.85 -8.62
N ASN A 18 3.52 13.58 -9.19
CA ASN A 18 3.34 12.66 -10.33
C ASN A 18 4.01 11.28 -10.12
N LEU A 19 3.90 10.73 -8.91
CA LEU A 19 4.48 9.45 -8.55
C LEU A 19 3.62 8.29 -9.07
N MET A 20 4.27 7.29 -9.65
CA MET A 20 3.62 6.05 -10.10
C MET A 20 3.52 5.00 -8.99
N ALA A 21 4.44 5.05 -8.02
CA ALA A 21 4.48 4.11 -6.90
C ALA A 21 5.05 4.79 -5.65
N LEU A 22 4.56 4.39 -4.49
CA LEU A 22 5.05 4.82 -3.18
C LEU A 22 5.12 3.63 -2.24
N LYS A 23 6.32 3.35 -1.71
CA LYS A 23 6.52 2.31 -0.71
C LYS A 23 6.17 2.85 0.67
N ILE A 24 5.38 2.10 1.41
CA ILE A 24 4.94 2.40 2.78
C ILE A 24 5.36 1.24 3.67
N SER A 25 6.15 1.51 4.70
CA SER A 25 6.50 0.52 5.70
C SER A 25 5.58 0.69 6.89
N GLU A 26 4.88 -0.39 7.28
CA GLU A 26 3.94 -0.36 8.40
C GLU A 26 4.00 -1.70 9.13
N THR A 27 3.88 -1.73 10.46
CA THR A 27 4.22 -2.92 11.26
C THR A 27 3.02 -3.77 11.65
N HIS A 28 1.88 -3.61 10.99
CA HIS A 28 0.61 -4.21 11.41
C HIS A 28 -0.15 -5.01 10.35
N TRP A 29 0.39 -5.20 9.14
CA TRP A 29 -0.23 -6.16 8.21
C TRP A 29 0.24 -7.57 8.55
N THR A 30 -0.69 -8.45 8.86
CA THR A 30 -0.41 -9.84 9.23
C THR A 30 -0.53 -10.77 8.02
N LYS A 31 -1.16 -10.32 6.93
CA LYS A 31 -1.36 -11.08 5.69
C LYS A 31 -1.02 -10.24 4.48
N ALA A 32 -0.72 -10.91 3.36
CA ALA A 32 -0.65 -10.27 2.06
C ALA A 32 -2.04 -10.03 1.47
N GLY A 33 -2.20 -8.94 0.72
CA GLY A 33 -3.45 -8.59 0.07
C GLY A 33 -3.34 -7.36 -0.82
N GLN A 34 -4.46 -7.05 -1.46
CA GLN A 34 -4.61 -5.90 -2.34
C GLN A 34 -5.95 -5.21 -2.07
N ARG A 35 -5.93 -3.88 -2.06
CA ARG A 35 -7.14 -3.05 -1.90
C ARG A 35 -7.12 -1.89 -2.89
N ARG A 36 -8.28 -1.62 -3.49
CA ARG A 36 -8.51 -0.39 -4.25
C ARG A 36 -8.91 0.73 -3.31
N LEU A 37 -8.27 1.89 -3.43
CA LEU A 37 -8.62 3.10 -2.69
C LEU A 37 -9.71 3.88 -3.44
N ASP A 38 -10.46 4.70 -2.72
CA ASP A 38 -11.52 5.54 -3.29
C ASP A 38 -10.97 6.54 -4.32
N THR A 39 -9.69 6.88 -4.17
CA THR A 39 -8.93 7.77 -5.06
C THR A 39 -8.46 7.10 -6.37
N ARG A 40 -8.75 5.80 -6.60
CA ARG A 40 -8.36 4.97 -7.77
C ARG A 40 -6.95 4.39 -7.76
N GLU A 41 -6.11 4.75 -6.79
CA GLU A 41 -4.84 4.09 -6.55
C GLU A 41 -5.07 2.69 -5.95
N MET A 42 -4.09 1.80 -6.19
CA MET A 42 -4.09 0.41 -5.76
C MET A 42 -3.07 0.23 -4.66
N LEU A 43 -3.52 -0.27 -3.51
CA LEU A 43 -2.66 -0.58 -2.38
C LEU A 43 -2.38 -2.09 -2.38
N LEU A 44 -1.13 -2.47 -2.59
CA LEU A 44 -0.63 -3.83 -2.38
C LEU A 44 0.02 -3.87 -1.01
N TYR A 45 -0.20 -4.91 -0.22
CA TYR A 45 0.49 -5.07 1.04
C TYR A 45 0.88 -6.52 1.23
N SER A 46 2.02 -6.70 1.88
CA SER A 46 2.58 -7.98 2.29
C SER A 46 2.76 -7.92 3.80
N GLY A 47 2.21 -8.91 4.47
CA GLY A 47 2.33 -9.12 5.89
C GLY A 47 2.73 -10.57 6.12
N HIS A 48 3.65 -10.79 7.07
CA HIS A 48 4.15 -12.11 7.41
C HIS A 48 3.78 -12.42 8.88
N GLU A 49 2.79 -13.28 9.06
CA GLU A 49 2.52 -13.93 10.35
C GLU A 49 3.63 -14.96 10.61
N GLU A 50 4.74 -14.51 11.19
CA GLU A 50 5.70 -15.44 11.76
C GLU A 50 5.24 -15.76 13.18
N GLU A 51 4.73 -16.97 13.39
CA GLU A 51 4.11 -17.46 14.64
C GLU A 51 5.00 -17.26 15.90
N ASN A 52 6.30 -16.96 15.73
CA ASN A 52 7.28 -16.81 16.81
C ASN A 52 8.21 -15.57 16.68
N ALA A 53 7.97 -14.65 15.74
CA ALA A 53 8.81 -13.44 15.63
C ALA A 53 8.13 -12.23 16.29
N PRO A 54 8.83 -11.45 17.14
CA PRO A 54 8.23 -10.29 17.81
C PRO A 54 7.91 -9.13 16.86
N HIS A 55 8.31 -9.21 15.58
CA HIS A 55 8.19 -8.11 14.62
C HIS A 55 7.68 -8.62 13.27
N THR A 56 6.39 -8.41 12.98
CA THR A 56 5.86 -8.54 11.62
C THR A 56 6.20 -7.27 10.85
N GLN A 57 7.31 -7.26 10.12
CA GLN A 57 7.56 -6.19 9.16
C GLN A 57 6.63 -6.38 7.98
N ALA A 58 5.65 -5.50 7.87
CA ALA A 58 4.81 -5.43 6.69
C ALA A 58 5.24 -4.29 5.77
N VAL A 59 5.17 -4.59 4.47
CA VAL A 59 5.45 -3.63 3.43
C VAL A 59 4.19 -3.48 2.61
N ALA A 60 3.76 -2.23 2.47
CA ALA A 60 2.74 -1.84 1.53
C ALA A 60 3.34 -1.00 0.39
N LEU A 61 2.70 -1.06 -0.76
CA LEU A 61 3.03 -0.33 -1.96
C LEU A 61 1.73 0.27 -2.48
N MET A 62 1.67 1.61 -2.51
CA MET A 62 0.59 2.33 -3.16
C MET A 62 1.01 2.59 -4.62
N LEU A 63 0.14 2.24 -5.56
CA LEU A 63 0.38 2.30 -6.99
C LEU A 63 -0.69 3.15 -7.67
N SER A 64 -0.33 3.90 -8.69
CA SER A 64 -1.33 4.43 -9.62
C SER A 64 -2.03 3.27 -10.33
N SER A 65 -3.24 3.50 -10.84
CA SER A 65 -3.97 2.49 -11.63
C SER A 65 -3.17 2.03 -12.85
N GLU A 66 -2.37 2.92 -13.45
CA GLU A 66 -1.53 2.63 -14.59
C GLU A 66 -0.34 1.75 -14.20
N ALA A 67 0.35 2.09 -13.10
CA ALA A 67 1.48 1.31 -12.59
C ALA A 67 1.04 -0.10 -12.14
N HIS A 68 -0.15 -0.21 -11.54
CA HIS A 68 -0.73 -1.50 -11.17
C HIS A 68 -1.00 -2.39 -12.40
N ASN A 69 -1.63 -1.83 -13.44
CA ASN A 69 -1.87 -2.57 -14.69
C ASN A 69 -0.57 -2.94 -15.41
N ALA A 70 0.49 -2.14 -15.27
CA ALA A 70 1.81 -2.46 -15.83
C ALA A 70 2.53 -3.60 -15.07
N LEU A 71 2.28 -3.73 -13.76
CA LEU A 71 2.86 -4.76 -12.91
C LEU A 71 2.11 -6.10 -12.98
N ILE A 72 0.79 -6.06 -13.18
CA ILE A 72 -0.05 -7.25 -13.43
C ILE A 72 -0.18 -7.43 -14.95
N ARG A 73 0.89 -7.91 -15.58
CA ARG A 73 0.86 -8.30 -17.01
C ARG A 73 0.34 -9.71 -17.18
#